data_AF-A0A7Y1UQ85-F1
#
_entry.id   AF-A0A7Y1UQ85-F1
#
_cell.length_a   1.000
_cell.length_b   1.000
_cell.length_c   1.000
_cell.angle_alpha   90.00
_cell.angle_beta   90.00
_cell.angle_gamma   90.00
#
_symmetry.space_group_name_H-M   'P 1'
#
loop_
_entity.id
_entity.type
_entity.pdbx_description
1 polymer ?
#
loop_
_entity_poly.entity_id
_entity_poly.type
_entity_poly.pdbx_seq_one_letter_code
_entity_poly.pdbx_strand_id
1 'polypeptide(L)'
;MAAMIPRLRRLLRPLIPDRLIARVRPAPSPAGSLNVDVVVAAAEDREQWLEATPDTVRIVDPDAYGPGPDVSIQHPGKVDLHGADIVAVGARPLSTAEAAQLLAPLSDPEVVASVWGAASADGFLTGRLPKVQSDAIAVRRPAWDELGGMPPGDVNLAGLFTRLAQAGHHLAVVPRPGSPAPQLRVDPVRAVGAAVVLAAVPLHDVGGGFRGAQIAMELCRRGFHVTYVAQYTSGHSVDLGLRFIHPRLEEYRLDDFDPVAHVNRLETDLRLALVEIPSSPVWAVAHRLSRSGFRLAYDLIDDWSDDALGGWWYRPEVEDQFIAAADTLMASARLLVRNLQERSGGRPVAYVPNGVNQNMFAGVPTEVPGDIPGGVGPLLSYHGSL
;
A
#
# COMPACT_ATOMS: atom_id res chain seq x y z
N MET A 1 24.95 16.03 -7.09
CA MET A 1 23.90 15.64 -8.05
C MET A 1 22.47 15.91 -7.54
N ALA A 2 22.12 15.57 -6.29
CA ALA A 2 20.76 15.74 -5.77
C ALA A 2 20.20 17.20 -5.81
N ALA A 3 21.04 18.22 -5.67
CA ALA A 3 20.61 19.63 -5.74
C ALA A 3 20.38 20.17 -7.18
N MET A 4 20.81 19.43 -8.21
CA MET A 4 20.73 19.88 -9.60
C MET A 4 19.38 19.53 -10.25
N ILE A 5 18.77 18.43 -9.80
CA ILE A 5 17.50 17.92 -10.32
C ILE A 5 16.33 18.89 -10.03
N PRO A 6 16.17 19.48 -8.83
CA PRO A 6 15.08 20.43 -8.56
C PRO A 6 15.16 21.71 -9.42
N ARG A 7 16.37 22.22 -9.66
CA ARG A 7 16.59 23.42 -10.49
C ARG A 7 16.27 23.17 -11.96
N LEU A 8 16.66 22.02 -12.50
CA LEU A 8 16.36 21.65 -13.89
C LEU A 8 14.85 21.46 -14.09
N ARG A 9 14.16 20.86 -13.10
CA ARG A 9 12.69 20.70 -13.13
C ARG A 9 11.95 22.03 -13.12
N ARG A 10 12.35 23.00 -12.29
CA ARG A 10 11.77 24.37 -12.29
C ARG A 10 11.90 25.07 -13.65
N LEU A 11 13.00 24.85 -14.35
CA LEU A 11 13.26 25.45 -15.66
C LEU A 11 12.41 24.84 -16.79
N LEU A 12 12.12 23.54 -16.72
CA LEU A 12 11.41 22.83 -17.78
C LEU A 12 9.88 22.81 -17.60
N ARG A 13 9.38 22.88 -16.36
CA ARG A 13 7.94 22.75 -16.05
C ARG A 13 7.01 23.74 -16.78
N PRO A 14 7.34 25.04 -16.92
CA PRO A 14 6.47 26.01 -17.62
C PRO A 14 6.37 25.77 -19.13
N LEU A 15 7.29 24.98 -19.70
CA LEU A 15 7.38 24.73 -21.13
C LEU A 15 6.55 23.53 -21.58
N ILE A 16 5.94 22.79 -20.64
CA ILE A 16 5.11 21.62 -20.92
C ILE A 16 3.64 22.03 -20.70
N PRO A 17 2.80 22.06 -21.76
CA PRO A 17 1.39 22.38 -21.63
C PRO A 17 0.67 21.42 -20.68
N ASP A 18 -0.17 21.90 -19.77
CA ASP A 18 -0.79 21.06 -18.73
C ASP A 18 -1.59 19.88 -19.30
N ARG A 19 -2.21 20.06 -20.47
CA ARG A 19 -2.91 18.98 -21.22
C ARG A 19 -2.00 17.87 -21.74
N LEU A 20 -0.70 18.13 -21.91
CA LEU A 20 0.32 17.15 -22.34
C LEU A 20 0.93 16.41 -21.15
N ILE A 21 0.93 16.96 -19.94
CA ILE A 21 1.42 16.29 -18.72
C ILE A 21 0.50 15.15 -18.30
N ALA A 22 -0.80 15.27 -18.56
CA ALA A 22 -1.77 14.21 -18.31
C ALA A 22 -1.54 12.94 -19.18
N ARG A 23 -0.77 13.04 -20.28
CA ARG A 23 -0.54 11.91 -21.20
C ARG A 23 0.91 11.59 -21.48
N VAL A 24 1.83 12.54 -21.28
CA VAL A 24 3.27 12.33 -21.34
C VAL A 24 3.82 12.63 -19.96
N ARG A 25 3.79 11.61 -19.10
CA ARG A 25 4.59 11.61 -17.88
C ARG A 25 6.06 11.70 -18.33
N PRO A 26 6.84 12.72 -17.95
CA PRO A 26 8.30 12.60 -18.04
C PRO A 26 8.71 11.36 -17.25
N ALA A 27 9.83 10.73 -17.64
CA ALA A 27 10.31 9.43 -17.15
C ALA A 27 9.85 9.12 -15.71
N PRO A 28 9.26 7.93 -15.49
CA PRO A 28 8.49 7.61 -14.30
C PRO A 28 9.22 8.02 -13.04
N SER A 29 8.54 8.83 -12.21
CA SER A 29 9.01 9.10 -10.87
C SER A 29 9.10 7.76 -10.12
N PRO A 30 10.20 7.45 -9.42
CA PRO A 30 10.30 6.26 -8.58
C PRO A 30 9.29 6.27 -7.41
N ALA A 31 8.59 7.38 -7.17
CA ALA A 31 7.34 7.39 -6.42
C ALA A 31 6.21 6.94 -7.37
N GLY A 32 5.75 5.69 -7.25
CA GLY A 32 4.65 5.13 -8.03
C GLY A 32 3.44 6.07 -8.13
N SER A 33 2.66 5.93 -9.21
CA SER A 33 1.52 6.81 -9.50
C SER A 33 0.53 6.89 -8.35
N LEU A 34 0.62 7.97 -7.57
CA LEU A 34 -0.48 8.38 -6.73
C LEU A 34 -1.52 9.01 -7.65
N ASN A 35 -2.62 8.29 -7.88
CA ASN A 35 -3.80 8.81 -8.56
C ASN A 35 -4.57 9.70 -7.57
N VAL A 36 -3.96 10.81 -7.17
CA VAL A 36 -4.53 11.73 -6.19
C VAL A 36 -4.64 13.12 -6.80
N ASP A 37 -5.87 13.63 -6.82
CA ASP A 37 -6.16 15.02 -7.08
C ASP A 37 -6.13 15.79 -5.76
N VAL A 38 -5.56 16.99 -5.78
CA VAL A 38 -5.69 17.94 -4.66
C VAL A 38 -6.47 19.14 -5.18
N VAL A 39 -7.67 19.33 -4.63
CA VAL A 39 -8.65 20.31 -5.11
C VAL A 39 -8.46 21.62 -4.35
N VAL A 40 -7.84 22.61 -4.99
CA VAL A 40 -7.39 23.84 -4.32
C VAL A 40 -7.93 25.05 -5.07
N ALA A 41 -8.72 25.88 -4.37
CA ALA A 41 -9.30 27.10 -4.94
C ALA A 41 -8.33 28.29 -4.91
N ALA A 42 -7.57 28.45 -3.83
CA ALA A 42 -6.70 29.60 -3.63
C ALA A 42 -5.38 29.46 -4.42
N ALA A 43 -4.98 30.52 -5.11
CA ALA A 43 -3.74 30.53 -5.90
C ALA A 43 -2.49 30.30 -5.05
N GLU A 44 -2.45 30.87 -3.84
CA GLU A 44 -1.32 30.72 -2.90
C GLU A 44 -1.14 29.26 -2.45
N ASP A 45 -2.24 28.61 -2.04
CA ASP A 45 -2.25 27.20 -1.67
C ASP A 45 -1.81 26.33 -2.85
N ARG A 46 -2.26 26.65 -4.07
CA ARG A 46 -1.86 25.92 -5.29
C ARG A 46 -0.36 25.98 -5.53
N GLU A 47 0.28 27.13 -5.35
CA GLU A 47 1.75 27.24 -5.46
C GLU A 47 2.46 26.42 -4.39
N GLN A 48 1.98 26.45 -3.15
CA GLN A 48 2.53 25.64 -2.06
C GLN A 48 2.47 24.15 -2.38
N TRP A 49 1.33 23.66 -2.87
CA TRP A 49 1.19 22.26 -3.29
C TRP A 49 2.10 21.96 -4.50
N LEU A 50 2.13 22.80 -5.54
CA LEU A 50 3.01 22.59 -6.70
C LEU A 50 4.50 22.52 -6.30
N GLU A 51 4.93 23.36 -5.37
CA GLU A 51 6.32 23.38 -4.90
C GLU A 51 6.68 22.12 -4.10
N ALA A 52 5.75 21.65 -3.25
CA ALA A 52 5.97 20.48 -2.42
C ALA A 52 5.76 19.14 -3.16
N THR A 53 4.96 19.13 -4.22
CA THR A 53 4.51 17.91 -4.93
C THR A 53 4.61 18.02 -6.46
N PRO A 54 5.75 18.41 -7.04
CA PRO A 54 5.83 18.78 -8.47
C PRO A 54 5.48 17.63 -9.43
N ASP A 55 5.59 16.37 -8.99
CA ASP A 55 5.45 15.18 -9.85
C ASP A 55 4.56 14.07 -9.25
N THR A 56 3.86 14.33 -8.14
CA THR A 56 3.16 13.26 -7.36
C THR A 56 1.64 13.41 -7.25
N VAL A 57 1.07 14.58 -7.49
CA VAL A 57 -0.39 14.80 -7.44
C VAL A 57 -0.83 15.70 -8.59
N ARG A 58 -2.11 15.61 -8.96
CA ARG A 58 -2.75 16.55 -9.89
C ARG A 58 -3.43 17.63 -9.08
N ILE A 59 -3.01 18.89 -9.23
CA ILE A 59 -3.72 20.00 -8.59
C ILE A 59 -4.85 20.44 -9.52
N VAL A 60 -6.07 20.41 -8.99
CA VAL A 60 -7.29 20.64 -9.76
C VAL A 60 -8.02 21.85 -9.18
N ASP A 61 -8.51 22.70 -10.08
CA ASP A 61 -9.41 23.79 -9.73
C ASP A 61 -10.80 23.21 -9.40
N PRO A 62 -11.43 23.56 -8.27
CA PRO A 62 -12.78 23.08 -7.94
C PRO A 62 -13.78 23.20 -9.09
N ASP A 63 -13.71 24.29 -9.87
CA ASP A 63 -14.64 24.55 -10.97
C ASP A 63 -14.47 23.57 -12.15
N ALA A 64 -13.36 22.83 -12.20
CA ALA A 64 -13.08 21.87 -13.26
C ALA A 64 -13.97 20.61 -13.21
N TYR A 65 -14.53 20.26 -12.04
CA TYR A 65 -15.40 19.08 -11.90
C TYR A 65 -16.87 19.34 -12.28
N GLY A 66 -17.25 20.61 -12.48
CA GLY A 66 -18.66 20.98 -12.67
C GLY A 66 -19.49 20.86 -11.39
N PRO A 67 -20.82 21.02 -11.48
CA PRO A 67 -21.68 20.87 -10.30
C PRO A 67 -21.60 19.43 -9.78
N GLY A 68 -21.45 19.28 -8.46
CA GLY A 68 -21.50 17.98 -7.79
C GLY A 68 -22.83 17.26 -8.03
N PRO A 69 -22.89 15.93 -7.85
CA PRO A 69 -24.16 15.22 -7.88
C PRO A 69 -25.11 15.76 -6.80
N ASP A 70 -26.40 15.86 -7.12
CA ASP A 70 -27.44 16.31 -6.18
C ASP A 70 -27.67 15.23 -5.11
N VAL A 71 -27.09 15.43 -3.92
CA VAL A 71 -27.01 14.43 -2.86
C VAL A 71 -27.24 15.08 -1.49
N SER A 72 -28.20 14.56 -0.73
CA SER A 72 -28.39 14.94 0.67
C SER A 72 -27.59 14.03 1.60
N ILE A 73 -26.65 14.58 2.38
CA ILE A 73 -25.85 13.83 3.36
C ILE A 73 -26.64 13.71 4.67
N GLN A 74 -27.12 12.51 5.00
CA GLN A 74 -27.70 12.21 6.30
C GLN A 74 -26.65 11.62 7.25
N HIS A 75 -26.85 11.84 8.54
CA HIS A 75 -25.82 11.82 9.55
C HIS A 75 -26.06 10.71 10.60
N PRO A 76 -25.02 10.20 11.29
CA PRO A 76 -24.07 9.25 10.74
C PRO A 76 -24.70 7.87 10.48
N GLY A 77 -24.45 7.28 9.31
CA GLY A 77 -24.66 5.84 9.15
C GLY A 77 -25.09 5.37 7.77
N LYS A 78 -25.68 6.22 6.93
CA LYS A 78 -25.98 5.86 5.54
C LYS A 78 -26.46 7.09 4.77
N VAL A 79 -25.85 7.38 3.65
CA VAL A 79 -26.48 8.17 2.58
C VAL A 79 -27.03 7.13 1.62
N ASP A 80 -28.35 6.94 1.58
CA ASP A 80 -29.02 6.20 0.50
C ASP A 80 -29.40 7.23 -0.56
N LEU A 81 -28.75 7.13 -1.72
CA LEU A 81 -29.01 7.99 -2.85
C LEU A 81 -29.96 7.32 -3.82
N HIS A 82 -30.99 8.07 -4.22
CA HIS A 82 -31.72 7.75 -5.43
C HIS A 82 -30.91 8.22 -6.64
N GLY A 83 -30.14 7.30 -7.25
CA GLY A 83 -29.65 7.45 -8.63
C GLY A 83 -28.16 7.69 -8.84
N ALA A 84 -27.38 8.00 -7.79
CA ALA A 84 -25.93 8.07 -7.85
C ALA A 84 -25.36 7.10 -6.82
N ASP A 85 -24.79 5.99 -7.27
CA ASP A 85 -24.14 4.96 -6.44
C ASP A 85 -22.96 5.52 -5.60
N ILE A 86 -23.23 6.31 -4.56
CA ILE A 86 -22.24 6.97 -3.69
C ILE A 86 -22.63 6.79 -2.23
N VAL A 87 -21.64 6.43 -1.40
CA VAL A 87 -21.73 6.34 0.06
C VAL A 87 -20.87 7.45 0.64
N ALA A 88 -21.45 8.34 1.45
CA ALA A 88 -20.70 9.37 2.16
C ALA A 88 -20.75 9.16 3.68
N VAL A 89 -19.63 9.38 4.34
CA VAL A 89 -19.51 9.28 5.79
C VAL A 89 -18.71 10.47 6.32
N GLY A 90 -19.24 11.12 7.36
CA GLY A 90 -18.58 12.24 8.04
C GLY A 90 -18.42 11.97 9.54
N ALA A 91 -17.34 12.50 10.11
CA ALA A 91 -17.11 12.51 11.56
C ALA A 91 -18.08 13.44 12.31
N ARG A 92 -18.69 14.40 11.58
CA ARG A 92 -19.65 15.39 12.09
C ARG A 92 -20.63 15.83 11.00
N PRO A 93 -21.68 16.61 11.30
CA PRO A 93 -22.63 17.00 10.27
C PRO A 93 -21.91 17.98 9.36
N LEU A 94 -22.11 17.81 8.06
CA LEU A 94 -21.60 18.75 7.07
C LEU A 94 -22.66 19.79 6.79
N SER A 95 -22.24 21.06 6.68
CA SER A 95 -23.08 22.11 6.09
C SER A 95 -23.31 21.81 4.61
N THR A 96 -24.32 22.45 4.01
CA THR A 96 -24.61 22.32 2.57
C THR A 96 -23.39 22.67 1.70
N ALA A 97 -22.61 23.68 2.09
CA ALA A 97 -21.40 24.07 1.37
C ALA A 97 -20.29 23.01 1.48
N GLU A 98 -20.07 22.45 2.68
CA GLU A 98 -19.09 21.38 2.88
C GLU A 98 -19.48 20.09 2.15
N ALA A 99 -20.77 19.75 2.16
CA ALA A 99 -21.30 18.63 1.39
C ALA A 99 -21.07 18.81 -0.12
N ALA A 100 -21.37 19.99 -0.66
CA ALA A 100 -21.15 20.30 -2.07
C ALA A 100 -19.66 20.18 -2.44
N GLN A 101 -18.76 20.68 -1.59
CA GLN A 101 -17.31 20.55 -1.80
C GLN A 101 -16.84 19.10 -1.77
N LEU A 102 -17.34 18.30 -0.82
CA LEU A 102 -17.03 16.86 -0.74
C LEU A 102 -17.49 16.12 -2.00
N LEU A 103 -18.65 16.48 -2.56
CA LEU A 103 -19.27 15.74 -3.66
C LEU A 103 -18.80 16.18 -5.04
N ALA A 104 -18.37 17.44 -5.21
CA ALA A 104 -17.99 17.98 -6.50
C ALA A 104 -16.98 17.11 -7.29
N PRO A 105 -15.90 16.58 -6.68
CA PRO A 105 -14.95 15.73 -7.42
C PRO A 105 -15.57 14.45 -8.01
N LEU A 106 -16.66 13.94 -7.42
CA LEU A 106 -17.36 12.75 -7.90
C LEU A 106 -18.24 13.01 -9.13
N SER A 107 -18.26 14.23 -9.67
CA SER A 107 -18.80 14.48 -11.02
C SER A 107 -17.88 13.97 -12.13
N ASP A 108 -16.58 13.80 -11.84
CA ASP A 108 -15.67 13.06 -12.71
C ASP A 108 -15.84 11.54 -12.47
N PRO A 109 -16.23 10.75 -13.49
CA PRO A 109 -16.38 9.31 -13.36
C PRO A 109 -15.07 8.58 -13.01
N GLU A 110 -13.90 9.17 -13.27
CA GLU A 110 -12.61 8.60 -12.91
C GLU A 110 -12.33 8.71 -11.41
N VAL A 111 -12.82 9.78 -10.75
CA VAL A 111 -12.67 9.95 -9.30
C VAL A 111 -13.58 8.97 -8.57
N VAL A 112 -12.97 8.02 -7.86
CA VAL A 112 -13.65 6.94 -7.14
C VAL A 112 -14.08 7.39 -5.74
N ALA A 113 -13.26 8.22 -5.10
CA ALA A 113 -13.56 8.75 -3.78
C ALA A 113 -13.07 10.19 -3.62
N SER A 114 -13.78 10.95 -2.80
CA SER A 114 -13.46 12.30 -2.41
C SER A 114 -13.32 12.37 -0.89
N VAL A 115 -12.28 13.05 -0.43
CA VAL A 115 -11.89 13.16 0.97
C VAL A 115 -11.87 14.63 1.34
N TRP A 116 -12.71 15.03 2.27
CA TRP A 116 -12.74 16.38 2.81
C TRP A 116 -12.09 16.39 4.19
N GLY A 117 -11.08 17.24 4.39
CA GLY A 117 -10.32 17.24 5.63
C GLY A 117 -9.10 18.15 5.62
N ALA A 118 -8.44 18.30 6.77
CA ALA A 118 -7.18 19.06 6.81
C ALA A 118 -6.10 18.25 6.09
N ALA A 119 -5.33 18.88 5.22
CA ALA A 119 -4.28 18.21 4.46
C ALA A 119 -3.02 19.08 4.39
N SER A 120 -1.85 18.44 4.38
CA SER A 120 -0.58 19.13 4.19
C SER A 120 0.24 18.48 3.10
N ALA A 121 1.00 19.29 2.38
CA ALA A 121 1.98 18.81 1.41
C ALA A 121 3.26 18.24 2.06
N ASP A 122 3.38 18.30 3.39
CA ASP A 122 4.50 17.76 4.17
C ASP A 122 4.46 16.22 4.24
N GLY A 123 4.96 15.56 3.18
CA GLY A 123 5.09 14.10 3.11
C GLY A 123 5.63 13.55 1.79
N PHE A 124 5.49 14.32 0.71
CA PHE A 124 5.64 13.79 -0.66
C PHE A 124 7.06 13.71 -1.20
N LEU A 125 8.03 14.44 -0.64
CA LEU A 125 9.45 14.29 -1.01
C LEU A 125 9.96 12.84 -0.79
N THR A 126 9.22 12.04 -0.02
CA THR A 126 9.52 10.63 0.26
C THR A 126 8.67 9.63 -0.56
N GLY A 127 7.83 10.11 -1.49
CA GLY A 127 6.89 9.27 -2.24
C GLY A 127 5.70 8.76 -1.43
N ARG A 128 5.39 9.41 -0.29
CA ARG A 128 4.23 9.09 0.56
C ARG A 128 3.00 9.89 0.12
N LEU A 129 1.82 9.38 0.46
CA LEU A 129 0.53 10.07 0.35
C LEU A 129 0.52 11.40 1.11
N PRO A 130 -0.41 12.31 0.79
CA PRO A 130 -0.60 13.51 1.60
C PRO A 130 -0.95 13.09 3.02
N LYS A 131 -0.45 13.84 4.01
CA LYS A 131 -1.00 13.73 5.35
C LYS A 131 -2.38 14.36 5.31
N VAL A 132 -3.40 13.53 5.47
CA VAL A 132 -4.80 13.95 5.48
C VAL A 132 -5.42 13.54 6.82
N GLN A 133 -5.98 14.51 7.51
CA GLN A 133 -6.93 14.30 8.60
C GLN A 133 -8.33 14.36 8.00
N SER A 134 -8.92 13.20 7.73
CA SER A 134 -10.25 13.11 7.12
C SER A 134 -11.33 13.52 8.11
N ASP A 135 -12.21 14.43 7.69
CA ASP A 135 -13.43 14.81 8.40
C ASP A 135 -14.69 14.26 7.72
N ALA A 136 -14.61 14.03 6.40
CA ALA A 136 -15.59 13.25 5.65
C ALA A 136 -14.99 12.57 4.42
N ILE A 137 -15.59 11.46 4.00
CA ILE A 137 -15.22 10.70 2.80
C ILE A 137 -16.50 10.32 2.05
N ALA A 138 -16.53 10.57 0.74
CA ALA A 138 -17.55 10.08 -0.17
C ALA A 138 -16.91 9.10 -1.16
N VAL A 139 -17.53 7.93 -1.35
CA VAL A 139 -16.98 6.81 -2.13
C VAL A 139 -18.04 6.26 -3.06
N ARG A 140 -17.70 5.94 -4.31
CA ARG A 140 -18.61 5.21 -5.20
C ARG A 140 -18.91 3.81 -4.67
N ARG A 141 -20.14 3.33 -4.85
CA ARG A 141 -20.63 2.05 -4.33
C ARG A 141 -19.76 0.85 -4.74
N PRO A 142 -19.31 0.71 -6.01
CA PRO A 142 -18.46 -0.42 -6.40
C PRO A 142 -17.17 -0.51 -5.58
N ALA A 143 -16.47 0.61 -5.38
CA ALA A 143 -15.26 0.65 -4.57
C ALA A 143 -15.57 0.46 -3.07
N TRP A 144 -16.69 1.00 -2.59
CA TRP A 144 -17.14 0.73 -1.22
C TRP A 144 -17.33 -0.77 -0.97
N ASP A 145 -18.00 -1.47 -1.88
CA ASP A 145 -18.26 -2.90 -1.76
C ASP A 145 -16.98 -3.74 -1.92
N GLU A 146 -16.09 -3.37 -2.84
CA GLU A 146 -14.77 -3.97 -3.02
C GLU A 146 -13.92 -3.92 -1.74
N LEU A 147 -13.95 -2.78 -1.04
CA LEU A 147 -13.23 -2.58 0.23
C LEU A 147 -13.89 -3.29 1.43
N GLY A 148 -15.05 -3.93 1.24
CA GLY A 148 -15.85 -4.53 2.31
C GLY A 148 -16.56 -3.50 3.19
N GLY A 149 -16.76 -2.28 2.69
CA GLY A 149 -17.42 -1.17 3.36
C GLY A 149 -16.60 -0.53 4.48
N MET A 150 -17.31 -0.01 5.49
CA MET A 150 -16.69 0.69 6.61
C MET A 150 -15.86 -0.28 7.47
N PRO A 151 -14.62 0.07 7.87
CA PRO A 151 -13.93 -0.65 8.93
C PRO A 151 -14.79 -0.75 10.20
N PRO A 152 -14.67 -1.83 10.99
CA PRO A 152 -15.42 -1.96 12.24
C PRO A 152 -15.08 -0.86 13.24
N GLY A 153 -16.00 -0.56 14.17
CA GLY A 153 -15.84 0.48 15.20
C GLY A 153 -16.63 1.76 14.92
N ASP A 154 -16.43 2.78 15.75
CA ASP A 154 -16.92 4.14 15.47
C ASP A 154 -16.32 4.66 14.15
N VAL A 155 -16.97 5.64 13.53
CA VAL A 155 -16.60 6.21 12.21
C VAL A 155 -15.08 6.47 12.12
N ASN A 156 -14.36 5.52 11.54
CA ASN A 156 -12.90 5.57 11.41
C ASN A 156 -12.53 5.91 9.96
N LEU A 157 -12.60 7.21 9.67
CA LEU A 157 -12.29 7.75 8.35
C LEU A 157 -10.82 7.50 7.97
N ALA A 158 -9.91 7.48 8.93
CA ALA A 158 -8.51 7.18 8.68
C ALA A 158 -8.33 5.77 8.10
N GLY A 159 -9.00 4.77 8.69
CA GLY A 159 -9.00 3.40 8.19
C GLY A 159 -9.57 3.27 6.79
N LEU A 160 -10.69 3.95 6.52
CA LEU A 160 -11.29 3.97 5.18
C LEU A 160 -10.38 4.65 4.14
N PHE A 161 -9.81 5.80 4.48
CA PHE A 161 -8.87 6.51 3.61
C PHE A 161 -7.65 5.66 3.28
N THR A 162 -7.04 5.01 4.28
CA THR A 162 -5.91 4.10 4.07
C THR A 162 -6.27 2.97 3.11
N ARG A 163 -7.44 2.34 3.27
CA ARG A 163 -7.91 1.26 2.37
C ARG A 163 -8.10 1.75 0.93
N LEU A 164 -8.75 2.90 0.76
CA LEU A 164 -8.95 3.53 -0.55
C LEU A 164 -7.62 3.81 -1.26
N ALA A 165 -6.64 4.32 -0.52
CA ALA A 165 -5.34 4.64 -1.08
C ALA A 165 -4.50 3.40 -1.40
N GLN A 166 -4.56 2.36 -0.56
CA GLN A 166 -3.91 1.06 -0.80
C GLN A 166 -4.49 0.35 -2.03
N ALA A 167 -5.79 0.49 -2.27
CA ALA A 167 -6.46 -0.01 -3.45
C ALA A 167 -6.01 0.68 -4.76
N GLY A 168 -5.29 1.80 -4.68
CA GLY A 168 -4.81 2.53 -5.85
C GLY A 168 -5.91 3.22 -6.65
N HIS A 169 -7.11 3.37 -6.06
CA HIS A 169 -8.19 4.13 -6.66
C HIS A 169 -7.81 5.59 -6.88
N HIS A 170 -8.45 6.23 -7.85
CA HIS A 170 -8.29 7.68 -8.04
C HIS A 170 -9.06 8.42 -6.96
N LEU A 171 -8.33 9.16 -6.13
CA LEU A 171 -8.86 9.91 -5.00
C LEU A 171 -8.79 11.40 -5.29
N ALA A 172 -9.78 12.16 -4.82
CA ALA A 172 -9.68 13.60 -4.67
C ALA A 172 -9.55 13.95 -3.18
N VAL A 173 -8.58 14.80 -2.84
CA VAL A 173 -8.44 15.41 -1.52
C VAL A 173 -8.87 16.86 -1.65
N VAL A 174 -9.89 17.25 -0.89
CA VAL A 174 -10.42 18.61 -0.79
C VAL A 174 -9.92 19.19 0.54
N PRO A 175 -8.80 19.94 0.54
CA PRO A 175 -8.21 20.44 1.77
C PRO A 175 -9.10 21.51 2.38
N ARG A 176 -9.28 21.45 3.70
CA ARG A 176 -9.78 22.59 4.48
C ARG A 176 -8.63 23.30 5.20
N PRO A 177 -8.81 24.57 5.61
CA PRO A 177 -7.84 25.26 6.43
C PRO A 177 -7.50 24.48 7.72
N GLY A 178 -6.21 24.48 8.05
CA GLY A 178 -5.65 23.87 9.25
C GLY A 178 -4.55 22.84 8.97
N SER A 179 -3.74 22.55 9.98
CA SER A 179 -2.73 21.50 9.89
C SER A 179 -3.35 20.14 10.17
N PRO A 180 -3.05 19.10 9.37
CA PRO A 180 -3.52 17.75 9.66
C PRO A 180 -2.90 17.27 10.97
N ALA A 181 -3.74 16.86 11.91
CA ALA A 181 -3.28 16.05 13.04
C ALA A 181 -3.01 14.62 12.56
N PRO A 182 -2.03 13.91 13.14
CA PRO A 182 -1.86 12.48 12.89
C PRO A 182 -3.16 11.74 13.23
N GLN A 183 -3.76 11.07 12.25
CA GLN A 183 -4.86 10.15 12.49
C GLN A 183 -4.32 8.73 12.55
N LEU A 184 -4.28 8.17 13.76
CA LEU A 184 -4.00 6.76 13.95
C LEU A 184 -5.23 5.95 13.57
N ARG A 185 -5.05 4.82 12.89
CA ARG A 185 -6.12 3.82 12.80
C ARG A 185 -6.40 3.28 14.19
N VAL A 186 -7.69 3.21 14.52
CA VAL A 186 -8.18 2.71 15.81
C VAL A 186 -9.24 1.63 15.66
N ASP A 187 -9.60 1.26 14.43
CA ASP A 187 -10.59 0.21 14.18
C ASP A 187 -10.08 -1.12 14.75
N PRO A 188 -10.89 -1.87 15.51
CA PRO A 188 -10.46 -3.12 16.10
C PRO A 188 -10.26 -4.20 15.04
N VAL A 189 -9.20 -4.99 15.20
CA VAL A 189 -8.90 -6.15 14.36
C VAL A 189 -9.55 -7.37 14.99
N ARG A 190 -10.74 -7.72 14.48
CA ARG A 190 -11.53 -8.91 14.87
C ARG A 190 -11.36 -10.00 13.81
N ALA A 191 -10.39 -10.88 14.04
CA ALA A 191 -10.04 -11.95 13.10
C ALA A 191 -9.64 -13.23 13.86
N VAL A 192 -9.53 -14.35 13.14
CA VAL A 192 -9.07 -15.62 13.72
C VAL A 192 -7.68 -15.47 14.35
N GLY A 193 -6.83 -14.69 13.70
CA GLY A 193 -5.51 -14.28 14.19
C GLY A 193 -5.02 -13.03 13.49
N ALA A 194 -3.93 -12.48 13.98
CA ALA A 194 -3.23 -11.35 13.37
C ALA A 194 -1.84 -11.83 12.92
N ALA A 195 -1.48 -11.50 11.68
CA ALA A 195 -0.15 -11.77 11.15
C ALA A 195 0.50 -10.48 10.66
N VAL A 196 1.74 -10.24 11.05
CA VAL A 196 2.57 -9.18 10.49
C VAL A 196 3.64 -9.85 9.62
N VAL A 197 3.70 -9.50 8.34
CA VAL A 197 4.73 -9.98 7.41
C VAL A 197 5.73 -8.85 7.20
N LEU A 198 6.96 -9.02 7.69
CA LEU A 198 8.06 -8.08 7.52
C LEU A 198 8.90 -8.51 6.32
N ALA A 199 8.70 -7.83 5.20
CA ALA A 199 9.25 -8.19 3.91
C ALA A 199 10.23 -7.15 3.37
N ALA A 200 11.07 -7.56 2.42
CA ALA A 200 11.99 -6.66 1.74
C ALA A 200 11.24 -5.65 0.86
N VAL A 201 10.32 -6.13 0.03
CA VAL A 201 9.62 -5.32 -1.00
C VAL A 201 8.10 -5.43 -0.86
N PRO A 202 7.33 -4.48 -1.45
CA PRO A 202 5.87 -4.48 -1.37
C PRO A 202 5.22 -5.72 -1.99
N LEU A 203 3.97 -5.96 -1.62
CA LEU A 203 3.22 -7.16 -2.00
C LEU A 203 3.00 -7.28 -3.53
N HIS A 204 2.95 -6.14 -4.22
CA HIS A 204 2.81 -6.03 -5.66
C HIS A 204 4.12 -6.14 -6.46
N ASP A 205 5.26 -6.32 -5.80
CA ASP A 205 6.52 -6.53 -6.52
C ASP A 205 6.55 -7.95 -7.09
N VAL A 206 6.51 -8.07 -8.42
CA VAL A 206 6.45 -9.35 -9.15
C VAL A 206 7.76 -10.16 -9.08
N GLY A 207 8.85 -9.58 -8.58
CA GLY A 207 10.11 -10.28 -8.34
C GLY A 207 10.17 -10.85 -6.92
N GLY A 208 10.97 -10.21 -6.06
CA GLY A 208 11.25 -10.69 -4.70
C GLY A 208 10.06 -10.70 -3.74
N GLY A 209 8.95 -10.02 -4.07
CA GLY A 209 7.78 -9.91 -3.19
C GLY A 209 6.81 -11.08 -3.27
N PHE A 210 6.97 -11.98 -4.24
CA PHE A 210 5.94 -12.95 -4.58
C PHE A 210 5.66 -13.97 -3.46
N ARG A 211 6.69 -14.43 -2.75
CA ARG A 211 6.53 -15.41 -1.67
C ARG A 211 5.74 -14.82 -0.49
N GLY A 212 6.19 -13.69 0.05
CA GLY A 212 5.51 -12.99 1.14
C GLY A 212 4.07 -12.64 0.77
N ALA A 213 3.84 -12.21 -0.48
CA ALA A 213 2.51 -11.96 -1.01
C ALA A 213 1.61 -13.19 -1.00
N GLN A 214 2.09 -14.34 -1.47
CA GLN A 214 1.31 -15.58 -1.44
C GLN A 214 0.94 -16.01 -0.02
N ILE A 215 1.91 -15.95 0.91
CA ILE A 215 1.69 -16.30 2.30
C ILE A 215 0.66 -15.35 2.93
N ALA A 216 0.80 -14.04 2.70
CA ALA A 216 -0.14 -13.03 3.17
C ALA A 216 -1.56 -13.29 2.66
N MET A 217 -1.72 -13.56 1.37
CA MET A 217 -3.03 -13.83 0.78
C MET A 217 -3.64 -15.14 1.27
N GLU A 218 -2.83 -16.18 1.50
CA GLU A 218 -3.30 -17.44 2.06
C GLU A 218 -3.73 -17.30 3.54
N LEU A 219 -3.00 -16.52 4.33
CA LEU A 219 -3.39 -16.17 5.70
C LEU A 219 -4.73 -15.40 5.71
N CYS A 220 -4.88 -14.42 4.80
CA CYS A 220 -6.16 -13.73 4.60
C CYS A 220 -7.30 -14.71 4.30
N ARG A 221 -7.11 -15.67 3.39
CA ARG A 221 -8.13 -16.70 3.10
C ARG A 221 -8.47 -17.55 4.32
N ARG A 222 -7.50 -17.80 5.20
CA ARG A 222 -7.65 -18.61 6.42
C ARG A 222 -8.26 -17.87 7.61
N GLY A 223 -8.74 -16.64 7.43
CA GLY A 223 -9.40 -15.91 8.51
C GLY A 223 -8.50 -14.93 9.24
N PHE A 224 -7.21 -14.82 8.90
CA PHE A 224 -6.31 -13.88 9.54
C PHE A 224 -6.56 -12.46 9.03
N HIS A 225 -6.17 -11.51 9.87
CA HIS A 225 -5.86 -10.15 9.47
C HIS A 225 -4.37 -10.02 9.26
N VAL A 226 -3.96 -9.58 8.08
CA VAL A 226 -2.56 -9.51 7.67
C VAL A 226 -2.14 -8.06 7.54
N THR A 227 -1.06 -7.71 8.19
CA THR A 227 -0.36 -6.44 8.02
C THR A 227 0.98 -6.72 7.36
N TYR A 228 1.08 -6.38 6.08
CA TYR A 228 2.28 -6.53 5.27
C TYR A 228 3.11 -5.25 5.36
N VAL A 229 4.37 -5.37 5.78
CA VAL A 229 5.26 -4.23 6.03
C VAL A 229 6.52 -4.40 5.19
N ALA A 230 6.67 -3.54 4.20
CA ALA A 230 7.81 -3.57 3.28
C ALA A 230 8.88 -2.55 3.70
N GLN A 231 10.14 -2.97 3.75
CA GLN A 231 11.26 -2.07 4.01
C GLN A 231 11.56 -1.15 2.82
N TYR A 232 11.56 -1.71 1.61
CA TYR A 232 11.93 -1.01 0.38
C TYR A 232 10.69 -0.73 -0.48
N THR A 233 10.87 0.14 -1.49
CA THR A 233 9.88 0.32 -2.56
C THR A 233 9.95 -0.83 -3.55
N SER A 234 8.89 -0.93 -4.37
CA SER A 234 8.93 -1.72 -5.60
C SER A 234 10.13 -1.31 -6.47
N GLY A 235 10.82 -2.30 -7.05
CA GLY A 235 11.91 -2.07 -8.00
C GLY A 235 11.45 -1.74 -9.42
N HIS A 236 10.14 -1.80 -9.67
CA HIS A 236 9.56 -1.61 -10.99
C HIS A 236 9.54 -0.13 -11.39
N SER A 237 10.02 0.17 -12.60
CA SER A 237 10.02 1.53 -13.15
C SER A 237 8.63 1.99 -13.57
N VAL A 238 7.66 1.07 -13.68
CA VAL A 238 6.27 1.36 -14.04
C VAL A 238 5.34 0.76 -12.99
N ASP A 239 4.28 1.50 -12.70
CA ASP A 239 3.18 0.96 -11.92
C ASP A 239 2.37 0.00 -12.79
N LEU A 240 2.43 -1.29 -12.47
CA LEU A 240 1.74 -2.33 -13.22
C LEU A 240 0.24 -2.41 -12.87
N GLY A 241 -0.26 -1.57 -11.95
CA GLY A 241 -1.65 -1.65 -11.47
C GLY A 241 -1.96 -2.94 -10.70
N LEU A 242 -0.92 -3.68 -10.31
CA LEU A 242 -1.05 -4.87 -9.48
C LEU A 242 -1.26 -4.38 -8.05
N ARG A 243 -2.47 -4.50 -7.53
CA ARG A 243 -2.80 -4.20 -6.14
C ARG A 243 -3.57 -5.36 -5.56
N PHE A 244 -3.28 -5.70 -4.31
CA PHE A 244 -4.00 -6.74 -3.61
C PHE A 244 -4.96 -6.08 -2.65
N ILE A 245 -6.24 -6.19 -2.95
CA ILE A 245 -7.29 -5.59 -2.14
C ILE A 245 -7.99 -6.71 -1.39
N HIS A 246 -7.98 -6.62 -0.07
CA HIS A 246 -8.69 -7.56 0.79
C HIS A 246 -9.11 -6.85 2.08
N PRO A 247 -10.36 -7.05 2.59
CA PRO A 247 -10.85 -6.36 3.78
C PRO A 247 -10.02 -6.61 5.07
N ARG A 248 -9.21 -7.67 5.06
CA ARG A 248 -8.33 -8.09 6.16
C ARG A 248 -6.84 -7.99 5.82
N LEU A 249 -6.48 -7.21 4.80
CA LEU A 249 -5.09 -6.93 4.43
C LEU A 249 -4.80 -5.43 4.64
N GLU A 250 -3.63 -5.14 5.18
CA GLU A 250 -3.08 -3.79 5.28
C GLU A 250 -1.65 -3.80 4.77
N GLU A 251 -1.25 -2.75 4.05
CA GLU A 251 0.11 -2.59 3.54
C GLU A 251 0.76 -1.32 4.10
N TYR A 252 1.96 -1.46 4.67
CA TYR A 252 2.73 -0.33 5.18
C TYR A 252 4.15 -0.35 4.60
N ARG A 253 4.74 0.84 4.51
CA ARG A 253 6.20 0.95 4.52
C ARG A 253 6.68 0.78 5.95
N LEU A 254 7.89 0.26 6.13
CA LEU A 254 8.47 0.05 7.45
C LEU A 254 8.50 1.33 8.29
N ASP A 255 8.85 2.46 7.68
CA ASP A 255 8.90 3.77 8.37
C ASP A 255 7.53 4.35 8.73
N ASP A 256 6.46 3.84 8.13
CA ASP A 256 5.08 4.26 8.40
C ASP A 256 4.36 3.30 9.36
N PHE A 257 4.96 2.14 9.64
CA PHE A 257 4.38 1.14 10.51
C PHE A 257 4.69 1.44 11.98
N ASP A 258 3.64 1.65 12.78
CA ASP A 258 3.73 1.75 14.23
C ASP A 258 3.29 0.43 14.89
N PRO A 259 4.23 -0.39 15.42
CA PRO A 259 3.89 -1.66 16.05
C PRO A 259 3.03 -1.50 17.29
N VAL A 260 3.17 -0.40 18.04
CA VAL A 260 2.42 -0.17 19.28
C VAL A 260 0.97 0.15 18.95
N ALA A 261 0.75 1.09 18.02
CA ALA A 261 -0.59 1.40 17.54
C ALA A 261 -1.26 0.17 16.92
N HIS A 262 -0.52 -0.63 16.15
CA HIS A 262 -1.04 -1.88 15.59
C HIS A 262 -1.48 -2.87 16.67
N VAL A 263 -0.62 -3.16 17.66
CA VAL A 263 -0.92 -4.09 18.77
C VAL A 263 -2.16 -3.67 19.55
N ASN A 264 -2.32 -2.37 19.80
CA ASN A 264 -3.44 -1.83 20.59
C ASN A 264 -4.83 -2.07 19.94
N ARG A 265 -4.87 -2.41 18.64
CA ARG A 265 -6.11 -2.71 17.92
C ARG A 265 -6.46 -4.20 17.90
N LEU A 266 -5.56 -5.08 18.33
CA LEU A 266 -5.72 -6.52 18.15
C LEU A 266 -6.64 -7.11 19.23
N GLU A 267 -7.81 -7.58 18.83
CA GLU A 267 -8.74 -8.33 19.67
C GLU A 267 -8.57 -9.86 19.47
N THR A 268 -7.31 -10.31 19.39
CA THR A 268 -6.95 -11.73 19.23
C THR A 268 -5.66 -12.05 19.95
N ASP A 269 -5.57 -13.27 20.48
CA ASP A 269 -4.37 -13.81 21.13
C ASP A 269 -3.45 -14.54 20.14
N LEU A 270 -3.97 -14.96 18.98
CA LEU A 270 -3.17 -15.63 17.96
C LEU A 270 -2.44 -14.59 17.11
N ARG A 271 -1.18 -14.34 17.44
CA ARG A 271 -0.34 -13.28 16.83
C ARG A 271 0.94 -13.87 16.25
N LEU A 272 1.18 -13.64 14.96
CA LEU A 272 2.33 -14.15 14.22
C LEU A 272 3.12 -13.00 13.59
N ALA A 273 4.44 -12.99 13.73
CA ALA A 273 5.33 -12.12 12.98
C ALA A 273 6.19 -13.01 12.08
N LEU A 274 6.04 -12.88 10.76
CA LEU A 274 6.87 -13.55 9.77
C LEU A 274 7.92 -12.56 9.27
N VAL A 275 9.19 -12.94 9.29
CA VAL A 275 10.30 -12.08 8.86
C VAL A 275 11.05 -12.74 7.72
N GLU A 276 11.07 -12.07 6.57
CA GLU A 276 11.79 -12.54 5.38
C GLU A 276 13.18 -11.90 5.24
N ILE A 277 13.36 -10.68 5.77
CA ILE A 277 14.58 -9.90 5.58
C ILE A 277 15.32 -9.63 6.91
N PRO A 278 16.61 -10.01 7.05
CA PRO A 278 17.38 -9.81 8.27
C PRO A 278 18.09 -8.44 8.33
N SER A 279 17.31 -7.35 8.35
CA SER A 279 17.88 -5.98 8.44
C SER A 279 17.72 -5.37 9.84
N SER A 280 18.59 -4.44 10.21
CA SER A 280 18.50 -3.79 11.54
C SER A 280 17.20 -3.00 11.76
N PRO A 281 16.67 -2.25 10.77
CA PRO A 281 15.37 -1.60 10.92
C PRO A 281 14.23 -2.61 11.14
N VAL A 282 14.25 -3.73 10.42
CA VAL A 282 13.23 -4.79 10.57
C VAL A 282 13.37 -5.49 11.92
N TRP A 283 14.59 -5.68 12.42
CA TRP A 283 14.82 -6.25 13.75
C TRP A 283 14.18 -5.40 14.84
N ALA A 284 14.30 -4.08 14.77
CA ALA A 284 13.68 -3.18 15.74
C ALA A 284 12.16 -3.37 15.82
N VAL A 285 11.49 -3.60 14.68
CA VAL A 285 10.05 -3.88 14.62
C VAL A 285 9.74 -5.30 15.11
N ALA A 286 10.43 -6.32 14.60
CA ALA A 286 10.22 -7.72 14.98
C ALA A 286 10.39 -7.93 16.49
N HIS A 287 11.42 -7.32 17.08
CA HIS A 287 11.68 -7.39 18.52
C HIS A 287 10.55 -6.77 19.33
N ARG A 288 10.00 -5.62 18.91
CA ARG A 288 8.83 -4.99 19.56
C ARG A 288 7.58 -5.86 19.46
N LEU A 289 7.32 -6.47 18.30
CA LEU A 289 6.20 -7.38 18.10
C LEU A 289 6.33 -8.61 19.01
N SER A 290 7.51 -9.24 19.05
CA SER A 290 7.78 -10.39 19.93
C SER A 290 7.52 -10.06 21.40
N ARG A 291 8.01 -8.91 21.88
CA ARG A 291 7.72 -8.41 23.25
C ARG A 291 6.24 -8.12 23.52
N SER A 292 5.44 -7.99 22.46
CA SER A 292 3.99 -7.74 22.51
C SER A 292 3.16 -9.01 22.32
N GLY A 293 3.79 -10.19 22.46
CA GLY A 293 3.14 -11.50 22.43
C GLY A 293 3.04 -12.13 21.04
N PHE A 294 3.68 -11.56 20.02
CA PHE A 294 3.76 -12.22 18.72
C PHE A 294 4.72 -13.40 18.76
N ARG A 295 4.32 -14.52 18.17
CA ARG A 295 5.24 -15.60 17.83
C ARG A 295 6.04 -15.20 16.60
N LEU A 296 7.36 -15.24 16.71
CA LEU A 296 8.27 -14.83 15.66
C LEU A 296 8.70 -16.03 14.81
N ALA A 297 8.45 -15.97 13.51
CA ALA A 297 8.96 -16.90 12.52
C ALA A 297 9.97 -16.19 11.62
N TYR A 298 11.20 -16.72 11.56
CA TYR A 298 12.21 -16.25 10.61
C TYR A 298 12.23 -17.17 9.39
N ASP A 299 12.00 -16.60 8.20
CA ASP A 299 11.99 -17.29 6.91
C ASP A 299 13.21 -16.91 6.09
N LEU A 300 14.18 -17.84 6.01
CA LEU A 300 15.35 -17.70 5.15
C LEU A 300 14.94 -18.06 3.72
N ILE A 301 14.56 -17.03 2.97
CA ILE A 301 14.04 -17.16 1.62
C ILE A 301 15.12 -17.12 0.54
N ASP A 302 16.28 -16.54 0.87
CA ASP A 302 17.40 -16.35 -0.04
C ASP A 302 18.76 -16.36 0.68
N ASP A 303 19.86 -16.40 -0.06
CA ASP A 303 21.20 -16.19 0.47
C ASP A 303 21.53 -14.69 0.51
N TRP A 304 21.21 -14.06 1.64
CA TRP A 304 21.43 -12.62 1.84
C TRP A 304 22.91 -12.20 1.83
N SER A 305 23.85 -13.15 1.89
CA SER A 305 25.28 -12.85 1.76
C SER A 305 25.72 -12.59 0.33
N ASP A 306 24.89 -12.91 -0.66
CA ASP A 306 25.16 -12.63 -2.07
C ASP A 306 24.88 -11.15 -2.40
N ASP A 307 25.94 -10.42 -2.74
CA ASP A 307 25.85 -9.03 -3.18
C ASP A 307 24.91 -8.85 -4.39
N ALA A 308 24.82 -9.86 -5.28
CA ALA A 308 23.94 -9.82 -6.45
C ALA A 308 22.45 -9.85 -6.06
N LEU A 309 22.13 -10.36 -4.87
CA LEU A 309 20.78 -10.45 -4.31
C LEU A 309 20.47 -9.29 -3.35
N GLY A 310 21.33 -8.27 -3.34
CA GLY A 310 21.19 -7.10 -2.50
C GLY A 310 21.92 -7.21 -1.17
N GLY A 311 22.92 -8.08 -1.02
CA GLY A 311 23.71 -8.26 0.20
C GLY A 311 24.44 -7.01 0.75
N TRP A 312 24.45 -5.89 0.04
CA TRP A 312 25.11 -4.64 0.48
C TRP A 312 24.60 -4.08 1.83
N TRP A 313 23.38 -4.42 2.24
CA TRP A 313 22.83 -4.05 3.56
C TRP A 313 22.92 -5.19 4.58
N TYR A 314 23.25 -6.40 4.14
CA TYR A 314 23.24 -7.60 4.97
C TYR A 314 24.36 -7.55 6.00
N ARG A 315 24.02 -7.98 7.21
CA ARG A 315 24.95 -8.11 8.34
C ARG A 315 24.66 -9.44 9.03
N PRO A 316 25.60 -10.40 9.04
CA PRO A 316 25.36 -11.71 9.62
C PRO A 316 24.99 -11.64 11.09
N GLU A 317 25.54 -10.66 11.84
CA GLU A 317 25.25 -10.48 13.26
C GLU A 317 23.81 -10.03 13.51
N VAL A 318 23.16 -9.40 12.53
CA VAL A 318 21.74 -9.03 12.61
C VAL A 318 20.87 -10.24 12.33
N GLU A 319 21.21 -11.05 11.34
CA GLU A 319 20.50 -12.31 11.11
C GLU A 319 20.60 -13.24 12.32
N ASP A 320 21.77 -13.32 12.97
CA ASP A 320 21.95 -14.13 14.19
C ASP A 320 20.99 -13.70 15.31
N GLN A 321 20.62 -12.41 15.39
CA GLN A 321 19.60 -11.93 16.33
C GLN A 321 18.21 -12.49 16.01
N PHE A 322 17.83 -12.51 14.73
CA PHE A 322 16.58 -13.14 14.29
C PHE A 322 16.58 -14.63 14.56
N ILE A 323 17.68 -15.32 14.20
CA ILE A 323 17.83 -16.76 14.44
C ILE A 323 17.65 -17.05 15.93
N ALA A 324 18.35 -16.32 16.80
CA ALA A 324 18.30 -16.53 18.24
C ALA A 324 16.90 -16.27 18.83
N ALA A 325 16.18 -15.25 18.36
CA ALA A 325 14.91 -14.84 18.93
C ALA A 325 13.67 -15.48 18.30
N ALA A 326 13.77 -16.04 17.09
CA ALA A 326 12.63 -16.66 16.43
C ALA A 326 12.14 -17.89 17.21
N ASP A 327 10.82 -18.02 17.36
CA ASP A 327 10.17 -19.23 17.87
C ASP A 327 10.20 -20.35 16.83
N THR A 328 10.17 -20.00 15.55
CA THR A 328 10.20 -20.92 14.42
C THR A 328 11.21 -20.46 13.38
N LEU A 329 12.04 -21.39 12.91
CA LEU A 329 12.93 -21.19 11.79
C LEU A 329 12.35 -21.91 10.57
N MET A 330 12.32 -21.25 9.43
CA MET A 330 11.91 -21.84 8.16
C MET A 330 12.82 -21.40 7.02
N ALA A 331 12.84 -22.18 5.95
CA ALA A 331 13.62 -21.85 4.77
C ALA A 331 13.01 -22.41 3.48
N SER A 332 13.22 -21.69 2.38
CA SER A 332 12.59 -21.96 1.08
C SER A 332 13.28 -23.05 0.26
N ALA A 333 14.56 -23.32 0.53
CA ALA A 333 15.38 -24.28 -0.18
C ALA A 333 16.12 -25.23 0.78
N ARG A 334 16.38 -26.47 0.35
CA ARG A 334 17.07 -27.48 1.18
C ARG A 334 18.49 -27.06 1.58
N LEU A 335 19.17 -26.27 0.75
CA LEU A 335 20.48 -25.72 1.09
C LEU A 335 20.33 -24.69 2.23
N LEU A 336 19.39 -23.76 2.11
CA LEU A 336 19.08 -22.76 3.14
C LEU A 336 18.65 -23.42 4.47
N VAL A 337 17.86 -24.50 4.42
CA VAL A 337 17.52 -25.30 5.62
C VAL A 337 18.78 -25.77 6.33
N ARG A 338 19.72 -26.38 5.61
CA ARG A 338 20.98 -26.88 6.19
C ARG A 338 21.81 -25.76 6.78
N ASN A 339 22.00 -24.67 6.04
CA ASN A 339 22.76 -23.51 6.49
C ASN A 339 22.15 -22.90 7.77
N LEU A 340 20.82 -22.76 7.81
CA LEU A 340 20.11 -22.21 8.97
C LEU A 340 20.14 -23.17 10.18
N GLN A 341 20.08 -24.49 9.96
CA GLN A 341 20.26 -25.48 11.02
C GLN A 341 21.66 -25.41 11.62
N GLU A 342 22.69 -25.30 10.78
CA GLU A 342 24.07 -25.17 11.23
C GLU A 342 24.28 -23.88 12.04
N ARG A 343 23.85 -22.72 11.51
CA ARG A 343 23.97 -21.42 12.20
C ARG A 343 23.18 -21.34 13.49
N SER A 344 22.03 -22.01 13.57
CA SER A 344 21.18 -22.01 14.76
C SER A 344 21.62 -23.01 15.85
N GLY A 345 22.74 -23.70 15.67
CA GLY A 345 23.23 -24.70 16.62
C GLY A 345 22.41 -26.00 16.61
N GLY A 346 21.86 -26.37 15.45
CA GLY A 346 21.11 -27.60 15.24
C GLY A 346 19.61 -27.51 15.56
N ARG A 347 19.04 -26.31 15.69
CA ARG A 347 17.60 -26.16 15.93
C ARG A 347 16.80 -26.68 14.72
N PRO A 348 15.59 -27.25 14.94
CA PRO A 348 14.73 -27.65 13.84
C PRO A 348 14.39 -26.46 12.93
N VAL A 349 14.54 -26.66 11.62
CA VAL A 349 14.16 -25.69 10.58
C VAL A 349 13.11 -26.34 9.68
N ALA A 350 11.97 -25.69 9.54
CA ALA A 350 10.90 -26.16 8.67
C ALA A 350 11.25 -25.88 7.20
N TYR A 351 11.23 -26.92 6.36
CA TYR A 351 11.36 -26.74 4.92
C TYR A 351 10.01 -26.33 4.32
N VAL A 352 9.93 -25.10 3.79
CA VAL A 352 8.70 -24.53 3.20
C VAL A 352 9.02 -24.03 1.79
N PRO A 353 8.93 -24.88 0.75
CA PRO A 353 9.31 -24.50 -0.60
C PRO A 353 8.47 -23.34 -1.13
N ASN A 354 9.00 -22.62 -2.12
CA ASN A 354 8.21 -21.63 -2.85
C ASN A 354 6.99 -22.30 -3.49
N GLY A 355 5.81 -21.72 -3.23
CA GLY A 355 4.56 -22.16 -3.79
C GLY A 355 4.24 -21.46 -5.11
N VAL A 356 3.33 -22.05 -5.87
CA VAL A 356 2.64 -21.37 -6.96
C VAL A 356 1.15 -21.28 -6.62
N ASN A 357 0.52 -20.17 -6.98
CA ASN A 357 -0.92 -20.04 -6.83
C ASN A 357 -1.62 -20.96 -7.83
N GLN A 358 -2.11 -22.12 -7.36
CA GLN A 358 -2.75 -23.10 -8.23
C GLN A 358 -4.01 -22.56 -8.91
N ASN A 359 -4.70 -21.57 -8.32
CA ASN A 359 -5.86 -20.95 -8.98
C ASN A 359 -5.45 -20.17 -10.24
N MET A 360 -4.19 -19.70 -10.33
CA MET A 360 -3.66 -19.04 -11.52
C MET A 360 -3.06 -20.04 -12.51
N PHE A 361 -2.37 -21.09 -12.02
CA PHE A 361 -1.59 -21.99 -12.87
C PHE A 361 -2.25 -23.34 -13.19
N ALA A 362 -3.36 -23.69 -12.54
CA ALA A 362 -4.11 -24.94 -12.82
C ALA A 362 -5.24 -24.74 -13.86
N GLY A 363 -5.29 -23.59 -14.54
CA GLY A 363 -6.31 -23.26 -15.52
C GLY A 363 -6.23 -24.07 -16.81
N VAL A 364 -7.33 -24.07 -17.57
CA VAL A 364 -7.38 -24.59 -18.94
C VAL A 364 -6.37 -23.81 -19.79
N PRO A 365 -5.59 -24.47 -20.67
CA PRO A 365 -4.69 -23.79 -21.59
C PRO A 365 -5.41 -22.63 -22.29
N THR A 366 -4.86 -21.43 -22.17
CA THR A 366 -5.33 -20.29 -22.96
C THR A 366 -4.94 -20.48 -24.41
N GLU A 367 -5.63 -19.77 -25.31
CA GLU A 367 -5.27 -19.74 -26.71
C GLU A 367 -3.80 -19.30 -26.85
N VAL A 368 -3.02 -20.06 -27.62
CA VAL A 368 -1.63 -19.74 -27.91
C VAL A 368 -1.64 -18.51 -28.81
N PRO A 369 -0.93 -17.41 -28.47
CA PRO A 369 -0.83 -16.25 -29.35
C PRO A 369 -0.43 -16.66 -30.78
N GLY A 370 -1.13 -16.12 -31.78
CA GLY A 370 -0.97 -16.55 -33.18
C GLY A 370 0.39 -16.24 -33.81
N ASP A 371 1.20 -15.42 -33.14
CA ASP A 371 2.58 -15.10 -33.49
C ASP A 371 3.59 -16.13 -32.96
N ILE A 372 3.18 -17.06 -32.09
CA ILE A 372 3.99 -18.23 -31.72
C ILE A 372 3.92 -19.23 -32.87
N PRO A 373 5.06 -19.60 -33.50
CA PRO A 373 5.06 -20.48 -34.66
C PRO A 373 4.43 -21.84 -34.33
N GLY A 374 3.25 -22.11 -34.89
CA GLY A 374 2.56 -23.38 -34.70
C GLY A 374 3.34 -24.55 -35.31
N GLY A 375 3.53 -25.63 -34.55
CA GLY A 375 4.06 -26.90 -35.07
C GLY A 375 5.55 -26.93 -35.43
N VAL A 376 6.35 -25.93 -35.06
CA VAL A 376 7.76 -25.79 -35.51
C VAL A 376 8.79 -26.38 -34.53
N GLY A 377 8.34 -27.03 -33.45
CA GLY A 377 9.22 -27.71 -32.49
C GLY A 377 8.96 -27.34 -31.03
N PRO A 378 9.86 -27.70 -30.11
CA PRO A 378 9.72 -27.37 -28.70
C PRO A 378 9.82 -25.85 -28.48
N LEU A 379 8.83 -25.28 -27.81
CA LEU A 379 8.89 -23.90 -27.33
C LEU A 379 9.75 -23.84 -26.07
N LEU A 380 10.79 -23.00 -26.08
CA LEU A 380 11.57 -22.68 -24.90
C LEU A 380 11.21 -21.27 -24.44
N SER A 381 10.69 -21.15 -23.22
CA SER A 381 10.41 -19.88 -22.56
C SER A 381 11.32 -19.68 -21.36
N TYR A 382 11.89 -18.48 -21.22
CA TYR A 382 12.66 -18.07 -20.05
C TYR A 382 11.94 -16.92 -19.35
N HIS A 383 11.76 -17.06 -18.04
CA HIS A 383 11.18 -16.03 -17.18
C HIS A 383 12.13 -15.80 -16.01
N GLY A 384 12.82 -14.66 -16.02
CA GLY A 384 13.80 -14.29 -15.00
C GLY A 384 14.45 -12.95 -15.33
N SER A 385 15.18 -12.39 -14.37
CA SER A 385 16.05 -11.23 -14.62
C SER A 385 17.29 -11.67 -15.39
N LEU A 386 17.53 -11.06 -16.55
CA LEU A 386 18.72 -11.29 -17.39
C LEU A 386 19.92 -10.46 -16.95
#